data_AF-A0A0B4B4N7-F1
#
_entry.id   AF-A0A0B4B4N7-F1
#
_cell.length_a   1.000
_cell.length_b   1.000
_cell.length_c   1.000
_cell.angle_alpha   90.00
_cell.angle_beta   90.00
_cell.angle_gamma   90.00
#
_symmetry.space_group_name_H-M   'P 1'
#
loop_
_entity.id
_entity.type
_entity.pdbx_description
1 polymer ?
#
loop_
_entity_poly.entity_id
_entity_poly.type
_entity_poly.pdbx_seq_one_letter_code
_entity_poly.pdbx_strand_id
1 'polypeptide(L)'
;MMIKIASLATAALLAAPAAFATTYKTDQGHTEVQFSWSHAGVSVQSGEFTEASGTLDIDPENPEAASLNVTINAKSLATGFGPLDDHLSSADFLEVETYPEITFVSTGIEKTGDKSAKVTGDLTIHGTTQSVVLDTTMTHFGPHPLGGVIEYYQGDWAAFEASTTIDHQAFGVGGFSTGPITIRISTEMKAE
;
A
#
# COMPACT_ATOMS: atom_id res chain seq x y z
N MET A 1 13.58 67.12 -28.24
CA MET A 1 12.67 66.84 -27.12
C MET A 1 11.64 65.81 -27.57
N MET A 2 11.91 64.51 -27.39
CA MET A 2 10.88 63.45 -27.43
C MET A 2 11.39 62.29 -26.58
N ILE A 3 10.81 62.15 -25.38
CA ILE A 3 11.06 61.05 -24.45
C ILE A 3 10.17 59.88 -24.89
N LYS A 4 10.76 58.77 -25.33
CA LYS A 4 10.03 57.51 -25.54
C LYS A 4 9.93 56.79 -24.20
N ILE A 5 8.74 56.79 -23.61
CA ILE A 5 8.44 56.02 -22.40
C ILE A 5 8.15 54.58 -22.87
N ALA A 6 9.03 53.65 -22.50
CA ALA A 6 8.80 52.22 -22.67
C ALA A 6 7.89 51.72 -21.54
N SER A 7 6.71 51.22 -21.88
CA SER A 7 5.81 50.58 -20.91
C SER A 7 6.30 49.15 -20.65
N LEU A 8 6.78 48.90 -19.44
CA LEU A 8 7.05 47.55 -18.95
C LEU A 8 5.72 46.95 -18.45
N ALA A 9 5.19 45.97 -19.17
CA ALA A 9 4.04 45.18 -18.70
C ALA A 9 4.57 44.10 -17.74
N THR A 10 4.34 44.27 -16.44
CA THR A 10 4.63 43.25 -15.43
C THR A 10 3.55 42.18 -15.49
N ALA A 11 3.87 41.01 -16.07
CA ALA A 11 3.02 39.84 -15.94
C ALA A 11 3.14 39.31 -14.50
N ALA A 12 2.06 39.42 -13.73
CA ALA A 12 1.96 38.76 -12.43
C ALA A 12 1.81 37.25 -12.69
N LEU A 13 2.84 36.48 -12.37
CA LEU A 13 2.76 35.03 -12.30
C LEU A 13 1.87 34.68 -11.11
N LEU A 14 0.64 34.24 -11.36
CA LEU A 14 -0.19 33.60 -10.34
C LEU A 14 0.48 32.27 -10.00
N ALA A 15 1.24 32.22 -8.90
CA ALA A 15 1.62 30.95 -8.29
C ALA A 15 0.33 30.33 -7.76
N ALA A 16 -0.12 29.23 -8.38
CA ALA A 16 -1.16 28.40 -7.80
C ALA A 16 -0.67 27.94 -6.41
N PRO A 17 -1.52 27.97 -5.36
CA PRO A 17 -1.16 27.34 -4.10
C PRO A 17 -0.85 25.87 -4.39
N ALA A 18 0.30 25.38 -3.95
CA ALA A 18 0.53 23.95 -3.89
C ALA A 18 -0.55 23.37 -2.97
N ALA A 19 -1.46 22.57 -3.51
CA ALA A 19 -2.36 21.78 -2.69
C ALA A 19 -1.49 20.93 -1.77
N PHE A 20 -1.71 21.03 -0.46
CA PHE A 20 -1.03 20.19 0.51
C PHE A 20 -1.63 18.79 0.38
N ALA A 21 -0.80 17.79 0.10
CA ALA A 21 -1.23 16.40 0.19
C ALA A 21 -1.80 16.14 1.59
N THR A 22 -2.96 15.50 1.65
CA THR A 22 -3.55 15.07 2.92
C THR A 22 -2.93 13.74 3.31
N THR A 23 -2.50 13.62 4.56
CA THR A 23 -1.99 12.38 5.13
C THR A 23 -3.14 11.51 5.63
N TYR A 24 -3.16 10.26 5.18
CA TYR A 24 -4.07 9.21 5.67
C TYR A 24 -3.25 8.12 6.36
N LYS A 25 -3.76 7.60 7.48
CA LYS A 25 -3.20 6.45 8.18
C LYS A 25 -4.12 5.26 8.10
N THR A 26 -3.53 4.08 7.91
CA THR A 26 -4.24 2.80 7.96
C THR A 26 -5.04 2.65 9.25
N ASP A 27 -6.29 2.23 9.10
CA ASP A 27 -7.12 1.76 10.19
C ASP A 27 -6.86 0.26 10.41
N GLN A 28 -6.31 -0.11 11.57
CA GLN A 28 -5.95 -1.51 11.84
C GLN A 28 -7.19 -2.43 11.91
N GLY A 29 -8.35 -1.91 12.31
CA GLY A 29 -9.58 -2.72 12.39
C GLY A 29 -10.23 -3.00 11.03
N HIS A 30 -9.83 -2.29 9.99
CA HIS A 30 -10.37 -2.37 8.63
C HIS A 30 -9.25 -2.51 7.60
N THR A 31 -8.17 -3.22 7.96
CA THR A 31 -7.06 -3.51 7.06
C THR A 31 -6.69 -4.97 7.12
N GLU A 32 -6.59 -5.58 5.94
CA GLU A 32 -6.32 -6.98 5.74
C GLU A 32 -5.24 -7.15 4.66
N VAL A 33 -4.20 -7.94 4.96
CA VAL A 33 -3.18 -8.34 3.99
C VAL A 33 -3.19 -9.86 3.92
N GLN A 34 -3.91 -10.40 2.94
CA GLN A 34 -4.00 -11.83 2.70
C GLN A 34 -2.96 -12.27 1.67
N PHE A 35 -2.45 -13.49 1.85
CA PHE A 35 -1.66 -14.18 0.84
C PHE A 35 -2.18 -15.60 0.64
N SER A 36 -1.99 -16.14 -0.57
CA SER A 36 -2.40 -17.49 -0.92
C SER A 36 -1.45 -18.13 -1.91
N TRP A 37 -1.37 -19.46 -1.87
CA TRP A 37 -0.47 -20.24 -2.72
C TRP A 37 -1.10 -21.57 -3.11
N SER A 38 -0.64 -22.13 -4.23
CA SER A 38 -1.00 -23.48 -4.61
C SER A 38 -0.16 -24.49 -3.82
N HIS A 39 -0.81 -25.45 -3.17
CA HIS A 39 -0.11 -26.56 -2.55
C HIS A 39 -0.01 -27.72 -3.56
N ALA A 40 1.02 -27.62 -4.41
CA ALA A 40 1.34 -28.60 -5.46
C ALA A 40 0.19 -28.91 -6.43
N GLY A 41 -0.69 -27.93 -6.69
CA GLY A 41 -1.86 -28.09 -7.56
C GLY A 41 -3.02 -28.90 -6.95
N VAL A 42 -2.91 -29.31 -5.69
CA VAL A 42 -3.94 -30.12 -5.00
C VAL A 42 -4.97 -29.23 -4.30
N SER A 43 -4.51 -28.19 -3.61
CA SER A 43 -5.35 -27.22 -2.92
C SER A 43 -4.77 -25.80 -3.03
N VAL A 44 -5.57 -24.81 -2.64
CA VAL A 44 -5.12 -23.45 -2.41
C VAL A 44 -5.11 -23.25 -0.90
N GLN A 45 -3.95 -22.91 -0.36
CA GLN A 45 -3.78 -22.53 1.04
C GLN A 45 -3.69 -21.01 1.13
N SER A 46 -4.04 -20.46 2.28
CA SER A 46 -3.98 -19.02 2.52
C SER A 46 -3.60 -18.73 3.96
N GLY A 47 -3.18 -17.48 4.17
CA GLY A 47 -3.00 -16.87 5.47
C GLY A 47 -3.07 -15.35 5.33
N GLU A 48 -2.84 -14.66 6.43
CA GLU A 48 -2.85 -13.21 6.49
C GLU A 48 -1.74 -12.68 7.41
N PHE A 49 -1.46 -11.39 7.28
CA PHE A 49 -0.75 -10.63 8.31
C PHE A 49 -1.75 -9.72 9.00
N THR A 50 -1.96 -9.95 10.30
CA THR A 50 -2.96 -9.24 11.11
C THR A 50 -2.51 -7.87 11.64
N GLU A 51 -1.24 -7.52 11.46
CA GLU A 51 -0.67 -6.23 11.87
C GLU A 51 0.05 -5.56 10.69
N ALA A 52 -0.68 -4.70 9.99
CA ALA A 52 -0.16 -3.83 8.94
C ALA A 52 -0.44 -2.36 9.28
N SER A 53 0.53 -1.50 9.01
CA SER A 53 0.41 -0.06 9.18
C SER A 53 0.91 0.66 7.93
N GLY A 54 0.26 1.76 7.58
CA GLY A 54 0.56 2.48 6.36
C GLY A 54 0.28 3.97 6.49
N THR A 55 1.02 4.75 5.70
CA THR A 55 0.84 6.19 5.53
C THR A 55 0.73 6.49 4.05
N LEU A 56 -0.36 7.15 3.67
CA LEU A 56 -0.62 7.64 2.32
C LEU A 56 -0.68 9.15 2.36
N ASP A 57 0.19 9.82 1.61
CA ASP A 57 0.08 11.25 1.35
C ASP A 57 -0.48 11.44 -0.06
N ILE A 58 -1.67 12.01 -0.17
CA ILE A 58 -2.37 12.15 -1.45
C ILE A 58 -3.02 13.52 -1.61
N ASP A 59 -2.80 14.11 -2.78
CA ASP A 59 -3.60 15.21 -3.31
C ASP A 59 -4.61 14.62 -4.32
N PRO A 60 -5.92 14.70 -4.08
CA PRO A 60 -6.92 14.16 -5.00
C PRO A 60 -6.92 14.87 -6.37
N GLU A 61 -6.39 16.09 -6.47
CA GLU A 61 -6.21 16.79 -7.75
C GLU A 61 -4.99 16.28 -8.52
N ASN A 62 -4.04 15.63 -7.84
CA ASN A 62 -2.81 15.08 -8.42
C ASN A 62 -2.41 13.72 -7.78
N PRO A 63 -3.23 12.67 -7.94
CA PRO A 63 -3.03 11.39 -7.25
C PRO A 63 -1.80 10.61 -7.73
N GLU A 64 -1.25 10.89 -8.92
CA GLU A 64 -0.03 10.23 -9.42
C GLU A 64 1.23 10.72 -8.68
N ALA A 65 1.15 11.85 -7.96
CA ALA A 65 2.21 12.34 -7.10
C ALA A 65 2.11 11.84 -5.64
N ALA A 66 1.13 10.98 -5.34
CA ALA A 66 0.96 10.44 -4.00
C ALA A 66 2.11 9.51 -3.60
N SER A 67 2.37 9.41 -2.30
CA SER A 67 3.35 8.50 -1.73
C SER A 67 2.72 7.59 -0.70
N LEU A 68 3.05 6.31 -0.77
CA LEU A 68 2.59 5.25 0.13
C LEU A 68 3.80 4.56 0.78
N ASN A 69 3.78 4.48 2.11
CA ASN A 69 4.73 3.70 2.90
C ASN A 69 3.95 2.73 3.78
N VAL A 70 4.31 1.44 3.73
CA VAL A 70 3.65 0.37 4.50
C VAL A 70 4.71 -0.44 5.25
N THR A 71 4.37 -0.81 6.49
CA THR A 71 5.14 -1.75 7.31
C THR A 71 4.18 -2.80 7.87
N ILE A 72 4.55 -4.06 7.69
CA ILE A 72 3.82 -5.24 8.18
C ILE A 72 4.72 -5.94 9.20
N ASN A 73 4.16 -6.27 10.37
CA ASN A 73 4.86 -7.11 11.34
C ASN A 73 4.82 -8.56 10.83
N ALA A 74 5.96 -9.11 10.43
CA ALA A 74 6.03 -10.47 9.91
C ALA A 74 5.60 -11.53 10.94
N LYS A 75 5.70 -11.22 12.24
CA LYS A 75 5.27 -12.10 13.33
C LYS A 75 3.75 -12.18 13.50
N SER A 76 2.99 -11.28 12.87
CA SER A 76 1.52 -11.28 12.91
C SER A 76 0.91 -12.27 11.89
N LEU A 77 1.74 -13.13 11.30
CA LEU A 77 1.35 -14.18 10.38
C LEU A 77 0.31 -15.11 11.03
N ALA A 78 -0.79 -15.37 10.34
CA ALA A 78 -1.79 -16.32 10.76
C ALA A 78 -2.36 -17.11 9.58
N THR A 79 -2.29 -18.44 9.63
CA THR A 79 -2.96 -19.36 8.70
C THR A 79 -4.13 -20.09 9.35
N GLY A 80 -4.43 -19.81 10.62
CA GLY A 80 -5.40 -20.54 11.44
C GLY A 80 -4.93 -21.92 11.90
N PHE A 81 -3.65 -22.26 11.71
CA PHE A 81 -3.06 -23.52 12.16
C PHE A 81 -1.64 -23.28 12.68
N GLY A 82 -1.52 -23.12 14.01
CA GLY A 82 -0.28 -22.73 14.69
C GLY A 82 1.00 -23.43 14.24
N PRO A 83 1.02 -24.78 14.03
CA PRO A 83 2.23 -25.44 13.55
C PRO A 83 2.71 -24.99 12.16
N LEU A 84 1.79 -24.54 11.29
CA LEU A 84 2.17 -23.95 10.00
C LEU A 84 2.66 -22.52 10.19
N ASP A 85 2.04 -21.74 11.08
CA ASP A 85 2.51 -20.40 11.45
C ASP A 85 3.96 -20.45 11.97
N ASP A 86 4.26 -21.38 12.87
CA ASP A 86 5.60 -21.62 13.41
C ASP A 86 6.61 -21.95 12.30
N HIS A 87 6.22 -22.81 11.36
CA HIS A 87 7.10 -23.24 10.27
C HIS A 87 7.37 -22.10 9.28
N LEU A 88 6.35 -21.37 8.85
CA LEU A 88 6.48 -20.22 7.95
C LEU A 88 7.25 -19.05 8.61
N SER A 89 7.20 -18.94 9.93
CA SER A 89 7.95 -17.93 10.69
C SER A 89 9.44 -18.29 10.86
N SER A 90 9.79 -19.56 10.71
CA SER A 90 11.14 -20.07 10.94
C SER A 90 12.16 -19.64 9.87
N ALA A 91 13.44 -19.97 10.11
CA ALA A 91 14.54 -19.73 9.17
C ALA A 91 14.42 -20.47 7.84
N ASP A 92 13.52 -21.45 7.73
CA ASP A 92 13.24 -22.12 6.46
C ASP A 92 12.40 -21.24 5.51
N PHE A 93 11.75 -20.18 6.03
CA PHE A 93 10.87 -19.28 5.30
C PHE A 93 11.12 -17.81 5.61
N LEU A 94 10.31 -17.17 6.46
CA LEU A 94 10.37 -15.70 6.67
C LEU A 94 11.45 -15.27 7.66
N GLU A 95 11.93 -16.19 8.51
CA GLU A 95 12.94 -15.94 9.54
C GLU A 95 12.63 -14.68 10.37
N VAL A 96 11.42 -14.63 10.92
CA VAL A 96 10.82 -13.40 11.49
C VAL A 96 11.54 -12.87 12.74
N GLU A 97 12.39 -13.68 13.37
CA GLU A 97 13.26 -13.22 14.45
C GLU A 97 14.42 -12.36 13.95
N THR A 98 14.91 -12.63 12.73
CA THR A 98 15.97 -11.83 12.06
C THR A 98 15.36 -10.70 11.23
N TYR A 99 14.23 -10.96 10.56
CA TYR A 99 13.54 -10.01 9.68
C TYR A 99 12.10 -9.81 10.16
N PRO A 100 11.89 -9.02 11.23
CA PRO A 100 10.57 -8.86 11.84
C PRO A 100 9.60 -8.00 11.01
N GLU A 101 10.09 -7.30 9.99
CA GLU A 101 9.30 -6.36 9.20
C GLU A 101 9.32 -6.73 7.71
N ILE A 102 8.14 -6.64 7.09
CA ILE A 102 7.96 -6.57 5.64
C ILE A 102 7.59 -5.13 5.30
N THR A 103 8.24 -4.51 4.32
CA THR A 103 8.00 -3.10 3.98
C THR A 103 7.65 -2.93 2.50
N PHE A 104 6.80 -1.95 2.20
CA PHE A 104 6.52 -1.52 0.83
C PHE A 104 6.59 0.01 0.75
N VAL A 105 7.39 0.51 -0.17
CA VAL A 105 7.54 1.95 -0.43
C VAL A 105 7.21 2.22 -1.90
N SER A 106 6.18 3.01 -2.17
CA SER A 106 5.80 3.35 -3.53
C SER A 106 6.89 4.14 -4.24
N THR A 107 7.15 3.81 -5.50
CA THR A 107 8.08 4.52 -6.39
C THR A 107 7.36 5.18 -7.57
N GLY A 108 6.10 4.83 -7.82
CA GLY A 108 5.26 5.50 -8.81
C GLY A 108 3.82 5.01 -8.79
N ILE A 109 2.91 5.90 -9.19
CA ILE A 109 1.49 5.62 -9.32
C ILE A 109 1.07 6.01 -10.74
N GLU A 110 0.49 5.07 -11.47
CA GLU A 110 -0.06 5.29 -12.81
C GLU A 110 -1.57 5.07 -12.77
N LYS A 111 -2.36 6.11 -13.09
CA LYS A 111 -3.82 5.92 -13.22
C LYS A 111 -4.13 5.07 -14.43
N THR A 112 -4.95 4.05 -14.23
CA THR A 112 -5.47 3.17 -15.30
C THR A 112 -6.96 3.38 -15.57
N GLY A 113 -7.62 4.21 -14.76
CA GLY A 113 -9.03 4.57 -14.88
C GLY A 113 -9.45 5.58 -13.81
N ASP A 114 -10.76 5.84 -13.70
CA ASP A 114 -11.31 6.80 -12.74
C ASP A 114 -11.06 6.40 -11.28
N LYS A 115 -11.08 5.09 -11.02
CA LYS A 115 -10.89 4.49 -9.70
C LYS A 115 -9.78 3.46 -9.64
N SER A 116 -9.03 3.25 -10.73
CA SER A 116 -8.00 2.21 -10.80
C SER A 116 -6.64 2.82 -11.07
N ALA A 117 -5.61 2.23 -10.46
CA ALA A 117 -4.23 2.61 -10.63
C ALA A 117 -3.32 1.39 -10.55
N LYS A 118 -2.12 1.51 -11.12
CA LYS A 118 -0.98 0.66 -10.84
C LYS A 118 -0.05 1.37 -9.88
N VAL A 119 0.17 0.78 -8.72
CA VAL A 119 1.11 1.31 -7.72
C VAL A 119 2.38 0.47 -7.78
N THR A 120 3.44 1.04 -8.34
CA THR A 120 4.77 0.43 -8.35
C THR A 120 5.48 0.79 -7.05
N GLY A 121 6.17 -0.16 -6.44
CA GLY A 121 6.96 0.10 -5.25
C GLY A 121 7.98 -0.98 -4.94
N ASP A 122 8.87 -0.63 -4.02
CA ASP A 122 9.92 -1.50 -3.52
C ASP A 122 9.36 -2.30 -2.34
N LEU A 123 9.15 -3.59 -2.56
CA LEU A 123 8.75 -4.56 -1.54
C LEU A 123 10.00 -5.19 -0.94
N THR A 124 10.16 -5.17 0.38
CA THR A 124 11.24 -5.86 1.09
C THR A 124 10.66 -6.97 1.96
N ILE A 125 11.10 -8.21 1.71
CA ILE A 125 10.76 -9.40 2.49
C ILE A 125 12.07 -10.16 2.75
N HIS A 126 12.27 -10.64 3.98
CA HIS A 126 13.45 -11.46 4.33
C HIS A 126 14.78 -10.77 3.96
N GLY A 127 14.84 -9.45 4.17
CA GLY A 127 16.01 -8.62 3.86
C GLY A 127 16.28 -8.36 2.37
N THR A 128 15.46 -8.90 1.47
CA THR A 128 15.61 -8.75 0.03
C THR A 128 14.55 -7.81 -0.53
N THR A 129 14.96 -6.84 -1.34
CA THR A 129 14.06 -5.87 -1.98
C THR A 129 13.82 -6.21 -3.45
N GLN A 130 12.55 -6.22 -3.88
CA GLN A 130 12.15 -6.35 -5.28
C GLN A 130 11.13 -5.27 -5.64
N SER A 131 11.17 -4.80 -6.88
CA SER A 131 10.13 -3.92 -7.42
C SER A 131 8.90 -4.73 -7.79
N VAL A 132 7.74 -4.37 -7.24
CA VAL A 132 6.46 -5.01 -7.52
C VAL A 132 5.42 -3.98 -7.93
N VAL A 133 4.40 -4.43 -8.65
CA VAL A 133 3.26 -3.59 -9.04
C VAL A 133 2.00 -4.14 -8.40
N LEU A 134 1.28 -3.28 -7.69
CA LEU A 134 -0.06 -3.55 -7.17
C LEU A 134 -1.08 -3.04 -8.18
N ASP A 135 -2.00 -3.91 -8.60
CA ASP A 135 -3.22 -3.49 -9.29
C ASP A 135 -4.22 -3.04 -8.22
N THR A 136 -4.50 -1.73 -8.18
CA THR A 136 -5.23 -1.08 -7.09
C THR A 136 -6.54 -0.46 -7.59
N THR A 137 -7.60 -0.61 -6.81
CA THR A 137 -8.91 0.03 -7.00
C THR A 137 -9.27 0.84 -5.76
N MET A 138 -9.54 2.13 -5.94
CA MET A 138 -10.11 2.99 -4.91
C MET A 138 -11.61 2.72 -4.77
N THR A 139 -12.02 2.22 -3.61
CA THR A 139 -13.42 1.90 -3.32
C THR A 139 -14.14 3.06 -2.66
N HIS A 140 -13.44 3.88 -1.88
CA HIS A 140 -13.98 5.05 -1.19
C HIS A 140 -12.95 6.20 -1.11
N PHE A 141 -13.42 7.45 -1.16
CA PHE A 141 -12.63 8.64 -0.88
C PHE A 141 -13.55 9.78 -0.42
N GLY A 142 -13.28 10.35 0.76
CA GLY A 142 -14.09 11.42 1.38
C GLY A 142 -14.79 10.96 2.67
N PRO A 143 -15.88 11.64 3.10
CA PRO A 143 -16.49 11.38 4.40
C PRO A 143 -16.95 9.94 4.55
N HIS A 144 -16.66 9.30 5.69
CA HIS A 144 -17.09 7.92 5.92
C HIS A 144 -18.63 7.83 5.99
N PRO A 145 -19.27 6.84 5.34
CA PRO A 145 -20.74 6.70 5.35
C PRO A 145 -21.36 6.57 6.75
N LEU A 146 -20.61 6.00 7.70
CA LEU A 146 -21.04 5.84 9.11
C LEU A 146 -20.66 7.03 10.01
N GLY A 147 -19.94 8.04 9.51
CA GLY A 147 -19.47 9.16 10.33
C GLY A 147 -20.60 10.01 10.93
N GLY A 148 -21.79 9.99 10.34
CA GLY A 148 -22.97 10.68 10.88
C GLY A 148 -23.63 9.98 12.08
N VAL A 149 -23.28 8.72 12.35
CA VAL A 149 -23.93 7.90 13.40
C VAL A 149 -22.95 7.31 14.41
N ILE A 150 -21.68 7.15 14.04
CA ILE A 150 -20.63 6.57 14.88
C ILE A 150 -19.43 7.53 14.88
N GLU A 151 -19.07 8.03 16.06
CA GLU A 151 -17.99 9.02 16.25
C GLU A 151 -16.64 8.56 15.71
N TYR A 152 -16.32 7.27 15.87
CA TYR A 152 -15.09 6.66 15.36
C TYR A 152 -14.84 6.97 13.87
N TYR A 153 -15.90 6.91 13.07
CA TYR A 153 -15.83 7.06 11.62
C TYR A 153 -15.97 8.51 11.14
N GLN A 154 -16.07 9.50 12.03
CA GLN A 154 -16.09 10.89 11.60
C GLN A 154 -14.78 11.27 10.88
N GLY A 155 -14.89 12.16 9.90
CA GLY A 155 -13.78 12.64 9.07
C GLY A 155 -13.75 12.02 7.68
N ASP A 156 -12.70 12.35 6.94
CA ASP A 156 -12.44 11.83 5.61
C ASP A 156 -11.64 10.53 5.67
N TRP A 157 -11.99 9.60 4.78
CA TRP A 157 -11.41 8.29 4.67
C TRP A 157 -11.09 7.98 3.21
N ALA A 158 -10.09 7.14 3.01
CA ALA A 158 -9.75 6.56 1.72
C ALA A 158 -9.74 5.04 1.87
N ALA A 159 -10.34 4.31 0.94
CA ALA A 159 -10.34 2.85 0.97
C ALA A 159 -9.91 2.27 -0.37
N PHE A 160 -9.16 1.18 -0.30
CA PHE A 160 -8.53 0.56 -1.46
C PHE A 160 -8.60 -0.96 -1.39
N GLU A 161 -8.79 -1.56 -2.55
CA GLU A 161 -8.55 -2.97 -2.82
C GLU A 161 -7.31 -3.06 -3.71
N ALA A 162 -6.38 -3.96 -3.40
CA ALA A 162 -5.20 -4.16 -4.23
C ALA A 162 -4.81 -5.63 -4.33
N SER A 163 -4.14 -5.99 -5.42
CA SER A 163 -3.59 -7.34 -5.57
C SER A 163 -2.30 -7.36 -6.37
N THR A 164 -1.51 -8.40 -6.14
CA THR A 164 -0.33 -8.71 -6.95
C THR A 164 0.02 -10.19 -6.84
N THR A 165 0.98 -10.64 -7.63
CA THR A 165 1.61 -11.96 -7.49
C THR A 165 3.11 -11.81 -7.38
N ILE A 166 3.72 -12.50 -6.44
CA ILE A 166 5.18 -12.49 -6.26
C ILE A 166 5.78 -13.89 -6.37
N ASP A 167 7.05 -13.97 -6.76
CA ASP A 167 7.86 -15.17 -6.60
C ASP A 167 8.57 -15.11 -5.24
N HIS A 168 8.16 -15.98 -4.32
CA HIS A 168 8.75 -16.01 -2.97
C HIS A 168 10.25 -16.35 -2.99
N GLN A 169 10.74 -17.08 -4.01
CA GLN A 169 12.16 -17.40 -4.11
C GLN A 169 13.01 -16.17 -4.47
N ALA A 170 12.44 -15.16 -5.14
CA ALA A 170 13.12 -13.90 -5.42
C ALA A 170 13.42 -13.08 -4.15
N PHE A 171 12.78 -13.44 -3.03
CA PHE A 171 13.00 -12.86 -1.72
C PHE A 171 13.85 -13.74 -0.78
N GLY A 172 14.30 -14.91 -1.23
CA GLY A 172 15.04 -15.85 -0.37
C GLY A 172 14.16 -16.69 0.58
N VAL A 173 12.83 -16.59 0.46
CA VAL A 173 11.88 -17.31 1.32
C VAL A 173 11.64 -18.71 0.78
N GLY A 174 11.91 -19.75 1.57
CA GLY A 174 11.64 -21.15 1.19
C GLY A 174 12.70 -21.80 0.28
N GLY A 175 12.99 -23.07 0.54
CA GLY A 175 14.04 -23.83 -0.17
C GLY A 175 13.69 -24.32 -1.58
N PHE A 176 12.43 -24.22 -2.01
CA PHE A 176 11.96 -24.65 -3.33
C PHE A 176 10.70 -23.88 -3.73
N SER A 177 10.48 -23.68 -5.03
CA SER A 177 9.30 -22.98 -5.53
C SER A 177 8.01 -23.74 -5.23
N THR A 178 7.00 -23.01 -4.74
CA THR A 178 5.60 -23.45 -4.62
C THR A 178 4.70 -22.82 -5.68
N GLY A 179 5.30 -22.14 -6.66
CA GLY A 179 4.61 -21.25 -7.59
C GLY A 179 4.44 -19.84 -7.04
N PRO A 180 3.71 -18.95 -7.75
CA PRO A 180 3.52 -17.57 -7.33
C PRO A 180 2.64 -17.50 -6.07
N ILE A 181 3.01 -16.59 -5.17
CA ILE A 181 2.17 -16.19 -4.04
C ILE A 181 1.26 -15.06 -4.51
N THR A 182 -0.05 -15.24 -4.39
CA THR A 182 -1.02 -14.18 -4.67
C THR A 182 -1.26 -13.39 -3.40
N ILE A 183 -1.09 -12.08 -3.47
CA ILE A 183 -1.35 -11.13 -2.37
C ILE A 183 -2.65 -10.36 -2.70
N ARG A 184 -3.51 -10.21 -1.70
CA ARG A 184 -4.72 -9.39 -1.75
C ARG A 184 -4.76 -8.49 -0.52
N ILE A 185 -5.10 -7.23 -0.74
CA ILE A 185 -5.12 -6.19 0.29
C ILE A 185 -6.48 -5.51 0.22
N SER A 186 -7.14 -5.37 1.36
CA SER A 186 -8.29 -4.50 1.56
C SER A 186 -7.97 -3.59 2.72
N THR A 187 -8.09 -2.27 2.55
CA THR A 187 -7.71 -1.31 3.59
C THR A 187 -8.60 -0.09 3.58
N GLU A 188 -8.96 0.37 4.77
CA GLU A 188 -9.45 1.71 5.02
C GLU A 188 -8.36 2.53 5.72
N MET A 189 -8.25 3.80 5.33
CA MET A 189 -7.30 4.75 5.88
C MET A 189 -8.04 6.03 6.26
N LYS A 190 -7.76 6.56 7.46
CA LYS A 190 -8.39 7.77 8.00
C LYS A 190 -7.46 8.98 7.81
N ALA A 191 -8.01 10.11 7.38
CA ALA A 191 -7.26 11.37 7.31
C ALA A 191 -6.85 11.83 8.72
N GLU A 192 -5.61 12.32 8.85
CA GLU A 192 -5.09 12.95 10.09
C GLU A 192 -5.53 14.40 10.26
#